data_AF-A0A7R9ACG5-F1
#
_entry.id   AF-A0A7R9ACG5-F1
#
_cell.length_a   1.000
_cell.length_b   1.000
_cell.length_c   1.000
_cell.angle_alpha   90.00
_cell.angle_beta   90.00
_cell.angle_gamma   90.00
#
_symmetry.space_group_name_H-M   'P 1'
#
loop_
_entity.id
_entity.type
_entity.pdbx_description
1 polymer ?
#
loop_
_entity_poly.entity_id
_entity_poly.type
_entity_poly.pdbx_seq_one_letter_code
_entity_poly.pdbx_strand_id
1 'polypeptide(L)'
;VMCHVMTYGIYLHVYDNWRLFSLNWDSPWTWILTAIAIDLGYYIFHRALHEVNLFWAVHQLHHNSKECNLTTALRNSLLLPCFDFVFYIPTALLGAPPSHILVHTQLNLLYQFWLHTETISSLGPLEYIINTPSHHRVHHGCNRYCIDKNYAGVLIIWDRIFGTFEPESEQVVYGLTHTVSTFNPMKLQFHHFQNICKSLWEMKSLEDRLKVLFYGPGWKPGQPRLYPKDLLPGVSL
;
A
#
# COMPACT_ATOMS: atom_id res chain seq x y z
N VAL A 1 -12.24 4.03 13.65
CA VAL A 1 -12.03 4.82 14.90
C VAL A 1 -11.09 4.10 15.86
N MET A 2 -11.43 2.90 16.36
CA MET A 2 -10.59 2.19 17.34
C MET A 2 -9.12 1.99 16.91
N CYS A 3 -8.86 1.49 15.69
CA CYS A 3 -7.48 1.30 15.22
C CYS A 3 -6.71 2.62 15.09
N HIS A 4 -7.33 3.71 14.64
CA HIS A 4 -6.66 5.02 14.61
C HIS A 4 -6.30 5.54 16.00
N VAL A 5 -7.18 5.34 16.99
CA VAL A 5 -6.90 5.72 18.39
C VAL A 5 -5.72 4.89 18.93
N MET A 6 -5.70 3.59 18.64
CA MET A 6 -4.59 2.71 19.03
C MET A 6 -3.28 3.12 18.35
N THR A 7 -3.29 3.31 17.03
CA THR A 7 -2.14 3.76 16.23
C THR A 7 -1.52 5.03 16.78
N TYR A 8 -2.35 6.05 17.02
CA TYR A 8 -1.87 7.33 17.54
C TYR A 8 -1.43 7.23 19.01
N GLY A 9 -2.12 6.43 19.83
CA GLY A 9 -1.73 6.17 21.22
C GLY A 9 -0.38 5.48 21.33
N ILE A 10 -0.10 4.50 20.47
CA ILE A 10 1.22 3.84 20.39
C ILE A 10 2.29 4.85 19.97
N TYR A 11 2.02 5.66 18.95
CA TYR A 11 2.96 6.70 18.51
C TYR A 11 3.31 7.66 19.65
N LEU A 12 2.30 8.18 20.36
CA LEU A 12 2.48 9.06 21.52
C LEU A 12 3.32 8.38 22.61
N HIS A 13 2.99 7.13 22.95
CA HIS A 13 3.72 6.39 23.96
C HIS A 13 5.21 6.25 23.61
N VAL A 14 5.52 5.88 22.36
CA VAL A 14 6.90 5.79 21.88
C VAL A 14 7.58 7.16 21.91
N TYR A 15 6.90 8.20 21.44
CA TYR A 15 7.44 9.57 21.42
C TYR A 15 7.77 10.08 22.83
N ASP A 16 6.88 9.87 23.80
CA ASP A 16 7.04 10.40 25.16
C ASP A 16 8.12 9.64 25.95
N ASN A 17 8.25 8.33 25.73
CA ASN A 17 9.09 7.46 26.55
C ASN A 17 10.43 7.09 25.89
N TRP A 18 10.50 7.01 24.56
CA TRP A 18 11.63 6.39 23.85
C TRP A 18 12.22 7.23 22.70
N ARG A 19 11.77 8.47 22.50
CA ARG A 19 12.40 9.33 21.48
C ARG A 19 13.88 9.60 21.82
N LEU A 20 14.72 9.55 20.80
CA LEU A 20 16.16 9.78 20.87
C LEU A 20 16.51 11.27 20.71
N PHE A 21 15.66 12.01 19.98
CA PHE A 21 15.82 13.44 19.73
C PHE A 21 14.52 14.18 20.08
N SER A 22 14.60 15.50 20.21
CA SER A 22 13.43 16.36 20.33
C SER A 22 13.52 17.43 19.25
N LEU A 23 12.74 17.27 18.18
CA LEU A 23 12.72 18.20 17.07
C LEU A 23 11.74 19.34 17.37
N ASN A 24 12.13 20.57 17.06
CA ASN A 24 11.29 21.74 17.27
C ASN A 24 10.05 21.66 16.38
N TRP A 25 8.88 21.89 16.97
CA TRP A 25 7.58 21.83 16.28
C TRP A 25 7.43 22.94 15.22
N ASP A 26 7.94 24.13 15.49
CA ASP A 26 7.87 25.29 14.61
C ASP A 26 8.96 25.34 13.52
N SER A 27 9.94 24.43 13.57
CA SER A 27 11.02 24.38 12.59
C SER A 27 10.53 23.89 11.22
N PRO A 28 10.70 24.68 10.14
CA PRO A 28 10.34 24.25 8.79
C PRO A 28 11.03 22.96 8.35
N TRP A 29 12.26 22.73 8.82
CA TRP A 29 13.00 21.50 8.52
C TRP A 29 12.38 20.27 9.18
N THR A 30 11.86 20.40 10.40
CA THR A 30 11.13 19.31 11.06
C THR A 30 9.90 18.92 10.23
N TRP A 31 9.14 19.89 9.73
CA TRP A 31 8.00 19.66 8.84
C TRP A 31 8.41 18.96 7.54
N ILE A 32 9.39 19.51 6.81
CA ILE A 32 9.85 18.94 5.53
C ILE A 32 10.38 17.50 5.70
N LEU A 33 11.27 17.28 6.68
CA LEU A 33 11.84 15.95 6.93
C LEU A 33 10.77 14.95 7.38
N THR A 34 9.80 15.39 8.18
CA THR A 34 8.68 14.53 8.58
C THR A 34 7.80 14.19 7.38
N ALA A 35 7.52 15.13 6.48
CA ALA A 35 6.76 14.87 5.26
C ALA A 35 7.44 13.82 4.37
N ILE A 36 8.76 13.94 4.17
CA ILE A 36 9.55 12.98 3.39
C ILE A 36 9.56 11.61 4.08
N ALA A 37 9.75 11.57 5.40
CA ALA A 37 9.76 10.32 6.16
C ALA A 37 8.39 9.63 6.16
N ILE A 38 7.29 10.38 6.24
CA ILE A 38 5.92 9.86 6.10
C ILE A 38 5.69 9.29 4.71
N ASP A 39 6.10 10.00 3.65
CA ASP A 39 5.92 9.51 2.29
C ASP A 39 6.74 8.24 2.00
N LEU A 40 7.96 8.16 2.52
CA LEU A 40 8.76 6.94 2.48
C LEU A 40 8.13 5.81 3.30
N GLY A 41 7.64 6.11 4.51
CA GLY A 41 6.95 5.14 5.36
C GLY A 41 5.70 4.58 4.67
N TYR A 42 4.93 5.44 4.01
CA TYR A 42 3.81 5.03 3.17
C TYR A 42 4.28 4.13 2.02
N TYR A 43 5.32 4.51 1.27
CA TYR A 43 5.85 3.67 0.19
C TYR A 43 6.23 2.26 0.66
N ILE A 44 6.93 2.15 1.81
CA ILE A 44 7.32 0.86 2.37
C ILE A 44 6.08 0.05 2.79
N PHE A 45 5.11 0.70 3.44
CA PHE A 45 3.86 0.06 3.83
C PHE A 45 3.09 -0.43 2.61
N HIS A 46 2.95 0.42 1.59
CA HIS A 46 2.19 0.13 0.39
C HIS A 46 2.81 -0.99 -0.43
N ARG A 47 4.14 -1.00 -0.57
CA ARG A 47 4.87 -2.13 -1.12
C ARG A 47 4.60 -3.41 -0.33
N ALA A 48 4.61 -3.36 0.99
CA ALA A 48 4.30 -4.51 1.83
C ALA A 48 2.83 -4.97 1.65
N LEU A 49 1.88 -4.07 1.44
CA LEU A 49 0.49 -4.41 1.13
C LEU A 49 0.34 -5.27 -0.13
N HIS A 50 1.24 -5.12 -1.10
CA HIS A 50 1.25 -5.93 -2.32
C HIS A 50 2.14 -7.19 -2.23
N GLU A 51 3.30 -7.08 -1.58
CA GLU A 51 4.30 -8.16 -1.55
C GLU A 51 4.17 -9.15 -0.37
N VAL A 52 3.28 -8.88 0.60
CA VAL A 52 3.05 -9.71 1.79
C VAL A 52 1.60 -10.18 1.80
N ASN A 53 1.37 -11.48 1.68
CA ASN A 53 0.02 -12.06 1.52
C ASN A 53 -0.94 -11.68 2.65
N LEU A 54 -0.45 -11.60 3.90
CA LEU A 54 -1.25 -11.13 5.03
C LEU A 54 -1.71 -9.68 4.87
N PHE A 55 -0.85 -8.79 4.38
CA PHE A 55 -1.19 -7.37 4.18
C PHE A 55 -2.04 -7.17 2.93
N TRP A 56 -1.86 -7.99 1.89
CA TRP A 56 -2.75 -8.02 0.74
C TRP A 56 -4.21 -8.29 1.14
N ALA A 57 -4.45 -9.07 2.22
CA ALA A 57 -5.78 -9.31 2.75
C ALA A 57 -6.55 -8.03 3.11
N VAL A 58 -5.85 -6.98 3.56
CA VAL A 58 -6.44 -5.68 3.91
C VAL A 58 -6.37 -4.64 2.79
N HIS A 59 -5.79 -4.99 1.64
CA HIS A 59 -5.59 -4.07 0.53
C HIS A 59 -6.28 -4.48 -0.76
N GLN A 60 -6.48 -5.78 -1.01
CA GLN A 60 -7.14 -6.28 -2.24
C GLN A 60 -8.52 -5.66 -2.50
N LEU A 61 -9.24 -5.25 -1.46
CA LEU A 61 -10.54 -4.59 -1.60
C LEU A 61 -10.43 -3.27 -2.40
N HIS A 62 -9.33 -2.55 -2.22
CA HIS A 62 -9.01 -1.34 -2.95
C HIS A 62 -8.78 -1.61 -4.44
N HIS A 63 -8.04 -2.67 -4.74
CA HIS A 63 -7.77 -3.14 -6.12
C HIS A 63 -8.91 -3.95 -6.74
N ASN A 64 -10.02 -4.20 -6.03
CA ASN A 64 -11.11 -4.99 -6.55
C ASN A 64 -11.97 -4.26 -7.60
N SER A 65 -11.89 -2.92 -7.65
CA SER A 65 -12.63 -2.13 -8.63
C SER A 65 -12.19 -2.44 -10.06
N LYS A 66 -13.15 -2.60 -10.98
CA LYS A 66 -12.90 -2.73 -12.43
C LYS A 66 -12.80 -1.37 -13.14
N GLU A 67 -12.87 -0.29 -12.38
CA GLU A 67 -12.81 1.10 -12.86
C GLU A 67 -11.81 1.88 -11.99
N CYS A 68 -11.09 2.83 -12.59
CA CYS A 68 -10.21 3.74 -11.87
C CYS A 68 -10.82 5.15 -11.80
N ASN A 69 -11.61 5.39 -10.76
CA ASN A 69 -12.22 6.70 -10.50
C ASN A 69 -12.13 7.05 -9.01
N LEU A 70 -12.51 8.28 -8.65
CA LEU A 70 -12.40 8.80 -7.29
C LEU A 70 -13.13 7.96 -6.23
N THR A 71 -14.14 7.17 -6.62
CA THR A 71 -14.81 6.27 -5.66
C THR A 71 -13.94 5.06 -5.29
N THR A 72 -13.01 4.66 -6.15
CA THR A 72 -12.00 3.61 -5.85
C THR A 72 -11.13 4.02 -4.67
N ALA A 73 -10.78 5.31 -4.55
CA ALA A 73 -10.02 5.85 -3.41
C ALA A 73 -10.74 5.63 -2.06
N LEU A 74 -12.07 5.52 -2.06
CA LEU A 74 -12.88 5.33 -0.85
C LEU A 74 -13.07 3.84 -0.48
N ARG A 75 -12.71 2.91 -1.37
CA ARG A 75 -12.86 1.46 -1.16
C ARG A 75 -11.68 0.89 -0.38
N ASN A 76 -11.68 1.07 0.93
CA ASN A 76 -10.62 0.55 1.80
C ASN A 76 -11.11 -0.53 2.77
N SER A 77 -10.20 -1.41 3.20
CA SER A 77 -10.51 -2.34 4.28
C SER A 77 -10.69 -1.61 5.60
N LEU A 78 -11.64 -2.09 6.42
CA LEU A 78 -11.82 -1.60 7.79
C LEU A 78 -10.61 -1.90 8.69
N LEU A 79 -9.78 -2.87 8.30
CA LEU A 79 -8.62 -3.33 9.07
C LEU A 79 -7.31 -2.66 8.66
N LEU A 80 -7.26 -1.97 7.51
CA LEU A 80 -6.03 -1.32 7.01
C LEU A 80 -5.36 -0.41 8.07
N PRO A 81 -6.08 0.44 8.81
CA PRO A 81 -5.46 1.34 9.81
C PRO A 81 -4.86 0.63 11.03
N CYS A 82 -5.04 -0.69 11.15
CA CYS A 82 -4.48 -1.47 12.24
C CYS A 82 -3.04 -1.94 11.91
N PHE A 83 -2.53 -1.69 10.71
CA PHE A 83 -1.24 -2.19 10.22
C PHE A 83 -0.24 -1.10 9.82
N ASP A 84 -0.71 0.10 9.46
CA ASP A 84 0.12 1.17 8.91
C ASP A 84 1.06 1.82 9.96
N PHE A 85 0.65 1.84 11.23
CA PHE A 85 1.36 2.59 12.28
C PHE A 85 2.81 2.18 12.48
N VAL A 86 3.13 0.90 12.29
CA VAL A 86 4.48 0.34 12.49
C VAL A 86 5.49 1.05 11.58
N PHE A 87 5.06 1.47 10.40
CA PHE A 87 5.90 2.15 9.41
C PHE A 87 6.18 3.62 9.76
N TYR A 88 5.45 4.18 10.71
CA TYR A 88 5.65 5.56 11.20
C TYR A 88 6.33 5.61 12.58
N ILE A 89 6.42 4.51 13.33
CA ILE A 89 7.14 4.45 14.61
C ILE A 89 8.57 5.02 14.54
N PRO A 90 9.38 4.78 13.47
CA PRO A 90 10.71 5.37 13.38
C PRO A 90 10.74 6.89 13.51
N THR A 91 9.71 7.61 13.04
CA THR A 91 9.67 9.07 13.17
C THR A 91 9.41 9.50 14.61
N ALA A 92 8.68 8.72 15.41
CA ALA A 92 8.51 8.97 16.85
C ALA A 92 9.85 8.86 17.58
N LEU A 93 10.61 7.81 17.28
CA LEU A 93 11.95 7.59 17.83
C LEU A 93 12.91 8.72 17.44
N LEU A 94 12.78 9.26 16.22
CA LEU A 94 13.56 10.41 15.74
C LEU A 94 13.06 11.77 16.28
N GLY A 95 12.02 11.79 17.11
CA GLY A 95 11.55 13.02 17.75
C GLY A 95 10.64 13.89 16.89
N ALA A 96 10.02 13.34 15.83
CA ALA A 96 9.03 14.07 15.04
C ALA A 96 7.74 14.29 15.86
N PRO A 97 7.29 15.54 16.06
CA PRO A 97 6.13 15.84 16.89
C PRO A 97 4.86 15.10 16.42
N PRO A 98 4.03 14.58 17.33
CA PRO A 98 2.83 13.80 16.97
C PRO A 98 1.86 14.53 16.00
N SER A 99 1.74 15.85 16.13
CA SER A 99 0.91 16.66 15.23
C SER A 99 1.43 16.70 13.80
N HIS A 100 2.74 16.60 13.56
CA HIS A 100 3.31 16.57 12.22
C HIS A 100 2.92 15.29 11.50
N ILE A 101 2.97 14.15 12.20
CA ILE A 101 2.53 12.87 11.66
C ILE A 101 1.05 12.91 11.33
N LEU A 102 0.23 13.41 12.26
CA LEU A 102 -1.21 13.55 12.01
C LEU A 102 -1.48 14.40 10.76
N VAL A 103 -0.79 15.51 10.57
CA VAL A 103 -1.00 16.36 9.39
C VAL A 103 -0.47 15.69 8.12
N HIS A 104 0.75 15.16 8.14
CA HIS A 104 1.39 14.63 6.94
C HIS A 104 0.78 13.32 6.45
N THR A 105 0.31 12.43 7.33
CA THR A 105 -0.41 11.22 6.88
C THR A 105 -1.73 11.59 6.19
N GLN A 106 -2.43 12.62 6.69
CA GLN A 106 -3.67 13.11 6.10
C GLN A 106 -3.45 13.85 4.78
N LEU A 107 -2.37 14.65 4.68
CA LEU A 107 -1.98 15.26 3.40
C LEU A 107 -1.57 14.20 2.37
N ASN A 108 -0.86 13.16 2.79
CA ASN A 108 -0.49 12.03 1.94
C ASN A 108 -1.75 11.30 1.41
N LEU A 109 -2.69 10.99 2.30
CA LEU A 109 -3.99 10.40 1.94
C LEU A 109 -4.80 11.30 0.98
N LEU A 110 -4.86 12.60 1.27
CA LEU A 110 -5.57 13.58 0.43
C LEU A 110 -4.94 13.67 -0.97
N TYR A 111 -3.61 13.65 -1.04
CA TYR A 111 -2.91 13.63 -2.32
C TYR A 111 -3.24 12.37 -3.12
N GLN A 112 -3.28 11.20 -2.51
CA GLN A 112 -3.58 9.96 -3.23
C GLN A 112 -5.01 9.91 -3.77
N PHE A 113 -5.96 10.62 -3.14
CA PHE A 113 -7.35 10.62 -3.58
C PHE A 113 -7.50 11.01 -5.06
N TRP A 114 -6.88 12.11 -5.49
CA TRP A 114 -7.03 12.62 -6.85
C TRP A 114 -6.28 11.80 -7.91
N LEU A 115 -5.37 10.91 -7.50
CA LEU A 115 -4.66 10.00 -8.40
C LEU A 115 -5.60 9.00 -9.09
N HIS A 116 -6.76 8.73 -8.50
CA HIS A 116 -7.72 7.76 -9.02
C HIS A 116 -8.59 8.35 -10.13
N THR A 117 -8.01 8.52 -11.32
CA THR A 117 -8.73 9.00 -12.49
C THR A 117 -8.08 8.55 -13.79
N GLU A 118 -8.92 8.30 -14.79
CA GLU A 118 -8.51 8.05 -16.17
C GLU A 118 -8.46 9.33 -17.01
N THR A 119 -8.93 10.46 -16.47
CA THR A 119 -9.07 11.73 -17.22
C THR A 119 -7.73 12.42 -17.48
N ILE A 120 -6.75 12.26 -16.60
CA ILE A 120 -5.44 12.90 -16.72
C ILE A 120 -4.45 11.86 -17.26
N SER A 121 -4.09 12.01 -18.54
CA SER A 121 -3.18 11.09 -19.23
C SER A 121 -1.71 11.33 -18.87
N SER A 122 -1.29 12.60 -18.72
CA SER A 122 0.07 12.93 -18.31
C SER A 122 0.17 14.31 -17.63
N LEU A 123 1.15 14.46 -16.74
CA LEU A 123 1.61 15.75 -16.18
C LEU A 123 2.99 16.17 -16.71
N GLY A 124 3.49 15.51 -17.76
CA GLY A 124 4.77 15.81 -18.37
C GLY A 124 5.95 15.68 -17.38
N PRO A 125 6.89 16.63 -17.31
CA PRO A 125 8.09 16.51 -16.48
C PRO A 125 7.85 16.30 -14.98
N LEU A 126 6.66 16.61 -14.47
CA LEU A 126 6.34 16.36 -13.05
C LEU A 126 6.36 14.86 -12.72
N GLU A 127 6.12 13.98 -13.69
CA GLU A 127 6.13 12.52 -13.53
C GLU A 127 7.50 11.94 -13.16
N TYR A 128 8.58 12.72 -13.23
CA TYR A 128 9.87 12.30 -12.73
C TYR A 128 9.97 12.38 -11.20
N ILE A 129 9.15 13.23 -10.57
CA ILE A 129 9.28 13.59 -9.14
C ILE A 129 8.04 13.16 -8.34
N ILE A 130 6.83 13.40 -8.88
CA ILE A 130 5.58 13.15 -8.18
C ILE A 130 4.83 11.95 -8.78
N ASN A 131 4.07 11.27 -7.92
CA ASN A 131 3.11 10.26 -8.34
C ASN A 131 1.94 10.96 -9.07
N THR A 132 1.45 10.35 -10.14
CA THR A 132 0.44 10.94 -11.03
C THR A 132 -0.65 9.91 -11.33
N PRO A 133 -1.81 10.34 -11.86
CA PRO A 133 -2.86 9.40 -12.23
C PRO A 133 -2.42 8.31 -13.20
N SER A 134 -1.50 8.61 -14.13
CA SER A 134 -0.95 7.59 -15.04
C SER A 134 -0.18 6.49 -14.30
N HIS A 135 0.74 6.87 -13.41
CA HIS A 135 1.46 5.89 -12.59
C HIS A 135 0.50 5.08 -11.71
N HIS A 136 -0.53 5.74 -11.15
CA HIS A 136 -1.51 5.11 -10.27
C HIS A 136 -2.48 4.18 -11.01
N ARG A 137 -2.79 4.46 -12.29
CA ARG A 137 -3.50 3.51 -13.15
C ARG A 137 -2.70 2.22 -13.32
N VAL A 138 -1.41 2.33 -13.66
CA VAL A 138 -0.52 1.15 -13.74
C VAL A 138 -0.53 0.39 -12.42
N HIS A 139 -0.43 1.09 -11.29
CA HIS A 139 -0.52 0.46 -9.97
C HIS A 139 -1.82 -0.32 -9.75
N HIS A 140 -2.96 0.21 -10.18
CA HIS A 140 -4.26 -0.46 -10.09
C HIS A 140 -4.48 -1.55 -11.16
N GLY A 141 -3.61 -1.64 -12.15
CA GLY A 141 -3.75 -2.54 -13.28
C GLY A 141 -3.52 -4.00 -12.90
N CYS A 142 -4.27 -4.90 -13.53
CA CYS A 142 -4.07 -6.34 -13.45
C CYS A 142 -3.36 -6.92 -14.68
N ASN A 143 -2.98 -6.08 -15.66
CA ASN A 143 -2.05 -6.46 -16.73
C ASN A 143 -0.74 -6.97 -16.11
N ARG A 144 -0.07 -7.92 -16.77
CA ARG A 144 1.14 -8.54 -16.20
C ARG A 144 2.25 -7.53 -15.91
N TYR A 145 2.39 -6.48 -16.71
CA TYR A 145 3.42 -5.46 -16.50
C TYR A 145 3.11 -4.54 -15.31
N CYS A 146 1.82 -4.37 -14.97
CA CYS A 146 1.32 -3.56 -13.87
C CYS A 146 1.53 -4.17 -12.48
N ILE A 147 1.62 -5.50 -12.39
CA ILE A 147 1.70 -6.20 -11.10
C ILE A 147 2.96 -5.79 -10.36
N ASP A 148 2.83 -5.50 -9.07
CA ASP A 148 3.94 -5.14 -8.18
C ASP A 148 4.74 -3.91 -8.66
N LYS A 149 4.02 -2.84 -9.05
CA LYS A 149 4.61 -1.58 -9.54
C LYS A 149 3.98 -0.34 -8.90
N ASN A 150 4.75 0.75 -8.92
CA ASN A 150 4.32 2.12 -8.59
C ASN A 150 3.63 2.25 -7.22
N TYR A 151 4.33 1.95 -6.13
CA TYR A 151 3.79 1.98 -4.76
C TYR A 151 3.77 3.37 -4.11
N ALA A 152 4.40 4.38 -4.71
CA ALA A 152 4.53 5.71 -4.11
C ALA A 152 3.18 6.35 -3.75
N GLY A 153 3.14 7.10 -2.65
CA GLY A 153 1.98 7.92 -2.29
C GLY A 153 2.04 9.26 -3.02
N VAL A 154 3.03 10.08 -2.67
CA VAL A 154 3.24 11.42 -3.25
C VAL A 154 4.44 11.46 -4.17
N LEU A 155 5.61 10.96 -3.75
CA LEU A 155 6.84 11.08 -4.53
C LEU A 155 7.16 9.78 -5.26
N ILE A 156 7.07 9.79 -6.59
CA ILE A 156 7.41 8.62 -7.44
C ILE A 156 8.90 8.24 -7.39
N ILE A 157 9.73 9.11 -6.81
CA ILE A 157 11.17 8.89 -6.65
C ILE A 157 11.47 7.58 -5.92
N TRP A 158 10.62 7.15 -4.98
CA TRP A 158 10.83 5.92 -4.24
C TRP A 158 10.77 4.71 -5.17
N ASP A 159 9.77 4.66 -6.06
CA ASP A 159 9.66 3.59 -7.05
C ASP A 159 10.87 3.55 -7.99
N ARG A 160 11.42 4.71 -8.34
CA ARG A 160 12.63 4.79 -9.17
C ARG A 160 13.87 4.30 -8.43
N ILE A 161 14.05 4.71 -7.17
CA ILE A 161 15.19 4.31 -6.32
C ILE A 161 15.18 2.79 -6.07
N PHE A 162 14.00 2.22 -5.83
CA PHE A 162 13.85 0.82 -5.44
C PHE A 162 13.48 -0.11 -6.62
N GLY A 163 13.44 0.40 -7.84
CA GLY A 163 13.25 -0.39 -9.06
C GLY A 163 11.84 -0.92 -9.29
N THR A 164 10.83 -0.30 -8.69
CA THR A 164 9.40 -0.67 -8.80
C THR A 164 8.62 0.28 -9.71
N PHE A 165 9.29 1.26 -10.33
CA PHE A 165 8.67 2.15 -11.32
C PHE A 165 8.31 1.41 -12.61
N GLU A 166 7.16 1.76 -13.18
CA GLU A 166 6.71 1.33 -14.50
C GLU A 166 5.81 2.41 -15.14
N PRO A 167 6.14 2.93 -16.34
CA PRO A 167 5.26 3.86 -17.04
C PRO A 167 4.03 3.15 -17.62
N GLU A 168 2.95 3.90 -17.84
CA GLU A 168 1.79 3.38 -18.56
C GLU A 168 2.13 3.21 -20.05
N SER A 169 2.10 1.96 -20.54
CA SER A 169 2.52 1.62 -21.91
C SER A 169 1.42 1.04 -22.79
N GLU A 170 0.37 0.49 -22.18
CA GLU A 170 -0.78 -0.10 -22.86
C GLU A 170 -2.06 0.18 -22.08
N GLN A 171 -3.22 -0.05 -22.70
CA GLN A 171 -4.50 0.12 -22.02
C GLN A 171 -4.55 -0.73 -20.74
N VAL A 172 -4.76 -0.06 -19.60
CA VAL A 172 -4.81 -0.70 -18.30
C VAL A 172 -6.18 -1.35 -18.08
N VAL A 173 -6.16 -2.62 -17.68
CA VAL A 173 -7.33 -3.38 -17.22
C VAL A 173 -7.29 -3.41 -15.70
N TYR A 174 -8.38 -3.03 -15.04
CA TYR A 174 -8.45 -2.97 -13.57
C TYR A 174 -9.14 -4.18 -12.95
N GLY A 175 -8.95 -4.33 -11.65
CA GLY A 175 -9.54 -5.38 -10.84
C GLY A 175 -8.48 -6.36 -10.31
N LEU A 176 -8.92 -7.46 -9.74
CA LEU A 176 -8.04 -8.52 -9.28
C LEU A 176 -7.70 -9.49 -10.40
N THR A 177 -6.46 -10.01 -10.41
CA THR A 177 -6.04 -11.12 -11.27
C THR A 177 -6.90 -12.37 -11.10
N HIS A 178 -7.48 -12.56 -9.92
CA HIS A 178 -8.53 -13.53 -9.64
C HIS A 178 -9.79 -12.80 -9.18
N THR A 179 -10.80 -12.74 -10.06
CA THR A 179 -12.01 -11.94 -9.82
C THR A 179 -12.83 -12.47 -8.64
N VAL A 180 -13.25 -11.55 -7.77
CA VAL A 180 -14.18 -11.81 -6.66
C VAL A 180 -15.51 -11.14 -6.99
N SER A 181 -16.39 -11.86 -7.68
CA SER A 181 -17.69 -11.34 -8.14
C SER A 181 -18.75 -11.43 -7.03
N THR A 182 -18.79 -10.46 -6.13
CA THR A 182 -19.82 -10.36 -5.10
C THR A 182 -20.06 -8.92 -4.66
N PHE A 183 -21.30 -8.60 -4.27
CA PHE A 183 -21.66 -7.32 -3.67
C PHE A 183 -21.78 -7.41 -2.14
N ASN A 184 -21.51 -8.57 -1.54
CA ASN A 184 -21.58 -8.72 -0.09
C ASN A 184 -20.34 -8.06 0.56
N PRO A 185 -20.49 -6.99 1.36
CA PRO A 185 -19.36 -6.26 1.92
C PRO A 185 -18.53 -7.10 2.88
N MET A 186 -19.15 -7.99 3.65
CA MET A 186 -18.44 -8.89 4.56
C MET A 186 -17.57 -9.88 3.79
N LYS A 187 -18.10 -10.44 2.69
CA LYS A 187 -17.32 -11.34 1.84
C LYS A 187 -16.14 -10.60 1.21
N LEU A 188 -16.35 -9.40 0.71
CA LEU A 188 -15.28 -8.56 0.14
C LEU A 188 -14.18 -8.22 1.15
N GLN A 189 -14.52 -8.03 2.44
CA GLN A 189 -13.55 -7.75 3.50
C GLN A 189 -12.74 -8.99 3.93
N PHE A 190 -13.38 -10.17 4.01
CA PHE A 190 -12.82 -11.32 4.72
C PHE A 190 -12.46 -12.53 3.85
N HIS A 191 -12.84 -12.58 2.56
CA HIS A 191 -12.60 -13.76 1.73
C HIS A 191 -11.10 -14.13 1.63
N HIS A 192 -10.21 -13.14 1.52
CA HIS A 192 -8.78 -13.41 1.39
C HIS A 192 -8.18 -13.98 2.68
N PHE A 193 -8.66 -13.52 3.84
CA PHE A 193 -8.31 -14.12 5.13
C PHE A 193 -8.75 -15.59 5.21
N GLN A 194 -9.93 -15.93 4.70
CA GLN A 194 -10.39 -17.32 4.63
C GLN A 194 -9.46 -18.18 3.76
N ASN A 195 -8.99 -17.63 2.63
CA ASN A 195 -8.03 -18.30 1.75
C ASN A 195 -6.68 -18.52 2.43
N ILE A 196 -6.20 -17.53 3.20
CA ILE A 196 -4.98 -17.66 4.02
C ILE A 196 -5.15 -18.78 5.05
N CYS A 197 -6.23 -18.76 5.82
CA CYS A 197 -6.52 -19.80 6.83
C CYS A 197 -6.56 -21.20 6.21
N LYS A 198 -7.24 -21.36 5.06
CA LYS A 198 -7.28 -22.62 4.33
C LYS A 198 -5.88 -23.07 3.92
N SER A 199 -5.09 -22.17 3.33
CA SER A 199 -3.71 -22.46 2.89
C SER A 199 -2.84 -22.89 4.08
N LEU A 200 -2.94 -22.22 5.23
CA LEU A 200 -2.23 -22.58 6.45
C LEU A 200 -2.59 -23.98 6.96
N TRP A 201 -3.86 -24.38 6.84
CA TRP A 201 -4.34 -25.70 7.22
C TRP A 201 -3.81 -26.80 6.30
N GLU A 202 -3.64 -26.51 5.02
CA GLU A 202 -3.12 -27.45 4.01
C GLU A 202 -1.59 -27.63 4.11
N MET A 203 -0.86 -26.63 4.62
CA MET A 203 0.59 -26.71 4.77
C MET A 203 1.03 -27.62 5.93
N LYS A 204 1.94 -28.54 5.60
CA LYS A 204 2.50 -29.52 6.55
C LYS A 204 3.65 -28.97 7.39
N SER A 205 4.52 -28.14 6.80
CA SER A 205 5.70 -27.60 7.47
C SER A 205 5.41 -26.23 8.10
N LEU A 206 6.09 -25.92 9.20
CA LEU A 206 6.01 -24.59 9.82
C LEU A 206 6.60 -23.51 8.89
N GLU A 207 7.65 -23.86 8.15
CA GLU A 207 8.28 -22.97 7.17
C GLU A 207 7.29 -22.54 6.08
N ASP A 208 6.56 -23.48 5.47
CA ASP A 208 5.58 -23.16 4.43
C ASP A 208 4.41 -22.36 5.00
N ARG A 209 4.01 -22.60 6.26
CA ARG A 209 3.00 -21.77 6.94
C ARG A 209 3.46 -20.32 7.10
N LEU A 210 4.72 -20.10 7.48
CA LEU A 210 5.29 -18.76 7.56
C LEU A 210 5.37 -18.12 6.17
N LYS A 211 5.75 -18.86 5.13
CA LYS A 211 5.76 -18.37 3.75
C LYS A 211 4.35 -18.00 3.27
N VAL A 212 3.32 -18.78 3.58
CA VAL A 212 1.93 -18.42 3.27
C VAL A 212 1.55 -17.05 3.85
N LEU A 213 2.06 -16.66 5.01
CA LEU A 213 1.78 -15.35 5.61
C LEU A 213 2.61 -14.22 5.00
N PHE A 214 3.91 -14.47 4.80
CA PHE A 214 4.89 -13.40 4.57
C PHE A 214 5.42 -13.30 3.13
N TYR A 215 5.18 -14.30 2.29
CA TYR A 215 5.50 -14.25 0.86
C TYR A 215 4.34 -13.60 0.09
N GLY A 216 4.53 -13.37 -1.21
CA GLY A 216 3.56 -12.68 -2.04
C GLY A 216 2.23 -13.42 -2.16
N PRO A 217 1.13 -12.70 -2.43
CA PRO A 217 -0.17 -13.32 -2.67
C PRO A 217 -0.08 -14.34 -3.81
N GLY A 218 -0.67 -15.51 -3.60
CA GLY A 218 -0.64 -16.62 -4.57
C GLY A 218 0.58 -17.54 -4.48
N TRP A 219 1.54 -17.29 -3.58
CA TRP A 219 2.70 -18.16 -3.36
C TRP A 219 2.31 -19.64 -3.13
N LYS A 220 3.13 -20.55 -3.66
CA LYS A 220 3.01 -22.00 -3.50
C LYS A 220 4.38 -22.63 -3.21
N PRO A 221 4.44 -23.80 -2.53
CA PRO A 221 5.70 -24.51 -2.32
C PRO A 221 6.50 -24.71 -3.61
N GLY A 222 7.80 -24.43 -3.55
CA GLY A 222 8.71 -24.51 -4.71
C GLY A 222 8.72 -23.26 -5.61
N GLN A 223 7.87 -22.26 -5.38
CA GLN A 223 7.87 -20.99 -6.12
C GLN A 223 8.73 -19.93 -5.42
N PRO A 224 9.26 -18.93 -6.16
CA PRO A 224 9.95 -17.78 -5.58
C PRO A 224 9.02 -16.95 -4.67
N ARG A 225 9.61 -16.03 -3.88
CA ARG A 225 8.87 -15.23 -2.87
C ARG A 225 7.66 -14.51 -3.44
N LEU A 226 7.83 -13.81 -4.56
CA LEU A 226 6.72 -13.20 -5.29
C LEU A 226 6.26 -14.16 -6.37
N TYR A 227 4.94 -14.26 -6.56
CA TYR A 227 4.39 -15.20 -7.54
C TYR A 227 4.84 -14.81 -8.95
N PRO A 228 5.35 -15.76 -9.77
CA PRO A 228 5.82 -15.42 -11.12
C PRO A 228 4.70 -14.83 -11.99
N LYS A 229 4.98 -13.66 -12.58
CA LYS A 229 3.99 -12.88 -13.35
C LYS A 229 3.57 -13.57 -14.65
N ASP A 230 4.42 -14.41 -15.22
CA ASP A 230 4.16 -15.24 -16.40
C ASP A 230 3.10 -16.33 -16.14
N LEU A 231 2.94 -16.75 -14.88
CA LEU A 231 1.95 -17.71 -14.44
C LEU A 231 0.59 -17.08 -14.11
N LEU A 232 0.47 -15.75 -14.16
CA LEU A 232 -0.80 -15.06 -13.97
C LEU A 232 -1.71 -15.24 -15.19
N PRO A 233 -3.04 -15.31 -14.98
CA PRO A 233 -3.99 -15.37 -16.10
C PRO A 233 -3.80 -14.15 -17.00
N GLY A 234 -4.07 -14.32 -18.30
CA GLY A 234 -4.15 -13.18 -19.22
C GLY A 234 -5.32 -12.28 -18.86
N VAL A 235 -5.20 -10.99 -19.17
CA VAL A 235 -6.32 -10.04 -19.08
C VAL A 235 -7.15 -10.09 -20.35
N SER A 236 -8.47 -10.10 -20.22
CA SER A 236 -9.40 -9.91 -21.34
C SER A 236 -9.85 -8.45 -21.35
N LEU A 237 -9.70 -7.79 -22.50
CA LEU A 237 -10.28 -6.46 -22.76
C LEU A 237 -11.81 -6.55 -22.86
#